data_AF-A0A385TVT2-F1
#
_entry.id   AF-A0A385TVT2-F1
#
_cell.length_a   1.000
_cell.length_b   1.000
_cell.length_c   1.000
_cell.angle_alpha   90.00
_cell.angle_beta   90.00
_cell.angle_gamma   90.00
#
_symmetry.space_group_name_H-M   'P 1'
#
loop_
_entity.id
_entity.type
_entity.pdbx_description
1 polymer ?
#
loop_
_entity_poly.entity_id
_entity_poly.type
_entity_poly.pdbx_seq_one_letter_code
_entity_poly.pdbx_strand_id
1 'polypeptide(L)'
;MLFQMCYGPEIEQIYNVIAQRPGITLMDLKTKFQYREEGDISSLIESVLVFLSELNMIDSEEGQYRASEREWSTIELLKRFQQLAKEEQKDSLNYVFCTIYEQLFVKPNKLFITNMHYPLNRDYERTLIGHEKINAWKRMMECFGLGRRVYSGFYALPHLPLLKNLVEYLGPWEGPLHQYCEEKINPILPCVTSEGHIFNGVLYGLFYLGEKKQIKIDHKQDLPYKSYGQKHEWNWIAV
;
A
#
# COMPACT_ATOMS: atom_id res chain seq x y z
N MET A 1 -16.05 4.78 2.29
CA MET A 1 -15.81 3.44 1.72
C MET A 1 -14.63 3.48 0.74
N LEU A 2 -13.64 2.59 0.87
CA LEU A 2 -12.42 2.57 0.05
C LEU A 2 -12.52 1.84 -1.30
N PHE A 3 -13.49 0.94 -1.49
CA PHE A 3 -13.74 0.26 -2.77
C PHE A 3 -14.39 1.21 -3.78
N GLN A 4 -13.65 2.22 -4.19
CA GLN A 4 -14.05 3.24 -5.14
C GLN A 4 -13.52 2.90 -6.53
N MET A 5 -14.25 3.31 -7.56
CA MET A 5 -13.89 3.08 -8.96
C MET A 5 -12.90 4.15 -9.48
N CYS A 6 -12.04 4.67 -8.60
CA CYS A 6 -10.99 5.62 -8.95
C CYS A 6 -9.65 4.92 -9.16
N TYR A 7 -8.76 5.55 -9.94
CA TYR A 7 -7.42 5.03 -10.19
C TYR A 7 -6.40 5.69 -9.27
N GLY A 8 -5.32 4.97 -8.93
CA GLY A 8 -4.25 5.50 -8.07
C GLY A 8 -3.67 6.85 -8.55
N PRO A 9 -3.34 7.03 -9.84
CA PRO A 9 -2.78 8.31 -10.30
C PRO A 9 -3.76 9.48 -10.16
N GLU A 10 -5.06 9.25 -10.31
CA GLU A 10 -6.07 10.30 -10.15
C GLU A 10 -6.18 10.77 -8.70
N ILE A 11 -6.08 9.82 -7.75
CA ILE A 11 -6.10 10.11 -6.32
C ILE A 11 -4.94 11.03 -5.95
N GLU A 12 -3.73 10.68 -6.37
CA GLU A 12 -2.53 11.49 -6.12
C GLU A 12 -2.65 12.89 -6.73
N GLN A 13 -3.10 12.98 -7.99
CA GLN A 13 -3.24 14.28 -8.68
C GLN A 13 -4.28 15.18 -8.00
N ILE A 14 -5.46 14.64 -7.64
CA ILE A 14 -6.50 15.40 -6.94
C ILE A 14 -6.00 15.83 -5.56
N TYR A 15 -5.34 14.95 -4.80
CA TYR A 15 -4.76 15.28 -3.52
C TYR A 15 -3.77 16.45 -3.62
N ASN A 16 -2.85 16.40 -4.58
CA ASN A 16 -1.86 17.46 -4.79
C ASN A 16 -2.52 18.81 -5.10
N VAL A 17 -3.65 18.83 -5.81
CA VAL A 17 -4.41 20.06 -6.04
C VAL A 17 -5.02 20.59 -4.75
N ILE A 18 -5.60 19.73 -3.92
CA ILE A 18 -6.19 20.12 -2.62
C ILE A 18 -5.09 20.68 -1.71
N ALA A 19 -3.92 20.04 -1.67
CA ALA A 19 -2.78 20.49 -0.87
C ALA A 19 -2.23 21.86 -1.31
N GLN A 20 -2.22 22.12 -2.62
CA GLN A 20 -1.78 23.40 -3.18
C GLN A 20 -2.83 24.52 -3.08
N ARG A 21 -4.11 24.17 -2.96
CA ARG A 21 -5.23 25.13 -2.89
C ARG A 21 -6.17 24.78 -1.73
N PRO A 22 -5.79 25.04 -0.47
CA PRO A 22 -6.67 24.84 0.67
C PRO A 22 -7.97 25.61 0.50
N GLY A 23 -9.10 24.98 0.81
CA GLY A 23 -10.41 25.59 0.65
C GLY A 23 -11.06 25.34 -0.73
N ILE A 24 -10.44 24.53 -1.59
CA ILE A 24 -10.98 24.18 -2.90
C ILE A 24 -12.30 23.42 -2.77
N THR A 25 -13.27 23.71 -3.64
CA THR A 25 -14.58 23.04 -3.64
C THR A 25 -14.64 21.86 -4.61
N LEU A 26 -15.67 21.02 -4.48
CA LEU A 26 -15.96 19.96 -5.47
C LEU A 26 -16.13 20.53 -6.90
N MET A 27 -16.79 21.69 -7.02
CA MET A 27 -16.99 22.33 -8.32
C MET A 27 -15.66 22.78 -8.94
N ASP A 28 -14.76 23.36 -8.15
CA ASP A 28 -13.43 23.76 -8.62
C ASP A 28 -12.60 22.57 -9.09
N LEU A 29 -12.66 21.46 -8.35
CA LEU A 29 -12.00 20.21 -8.75
C LEU A 29 -12.59 19.69 -10.05
N LYS A 30 -13.93 19.68 -10.19
CA LYS A 30 -14.61 19.29 -11.42
C LYS A 30 -14.15 20.13 -12.60
N THR A 31 -14.20 21.46 -12.49
CA THR A 31 -13.76 22.37 -13.55
C THR A 31 -12.29 22.14 -13.92
N LYS A 32 -11.43 21.79 -12.96
CA LYS A 32 -10.00 21.56 -13.22
C LYS A 32 -9.72 20.23 -13.94
N PHE A 33 -10.40 19.16 -13.56
CA PHE A 33 -10.12 17.81 -14.07
C PHE A 33 -11.00 17.42 -15.27
N GLN A 34 -12.09 18.14 -15.52
CA GLN A 34 -12.97 17.91 -16.66
C GLN A 34 -12.33 18.41 -17.95
N TYR A 35 -11.89 17.48 -18.80
CA TYR A 35 -11.19 17.81 -20.05
C TYR A 35 -12.13 18.26 -21.19
N ARG A 36 -13.38 17.80 -21.20
CA ARG A 36 -14.41 18.15 -22.20
C ARG A 36 -15.71 18.51 -21.51
N GLU A 37 -16.50 19.40 -22.12
CA GLU A 37 -17.85 19.74 -21.63
C GLU A 37 -18.79 18.53 -21.67
N GLU A 38 -18.54 17.59 -22.58
CA GLU A 38 -19.26 16.32 -22.68
C GLU A 38 -18.76 15.29 -21.66
N GLY A 39 -19.70 14.71 -20.90
CA GLY A 39 -19.43 13.74 -19.85
C GLY A 39 -19.38 14.37 -18.46
N ASP A 40 -19.77 13.60 -17.44
CA ASP A 40 -19.75 14.04 -16.05
C ASP A 40 -18.79 13.18 -15.23
N ILE A 41 -17.69 13.80 -14.77
CA ILE A 41 -16.68 13.16 -13.92
C ILE A 41 -16.94 13.36 -12.43
N SER A 42 -18.08 13.96 -12.04
CA SER A 42 -18.39 14.27 -10.64
C SER A 42 -18.28 13.03 -9.76
N SER A 43 -18.82 11.90 -10.21
CA SER A 43 -18.77 10.64 -9.47
C SER A 43 -17.34 10.13 -9.23
N LEU A 44 -16.41 10.37 -10.17
CA LEU A 44 -15.01 10.00 -10.03
C LEU A 44 -14.30 10.89 -9.01
N ILE A 45 -14.55 12.20 -9.05
CA ILE A 45 -13.98 13.14 -8.08
C ILE A 45 -14.54 12.87 -6.68
N GLU A 46 -15.85 12.69 -6.56
CA GLU A 46 -16.51 12.30 -5.31
C GLU A 46 -15.93 10.99 -4.76
N SER A 47 -15.72 9.99 -5.63
CA SER A 47 -15.08 8.73 -5.26
C SER A 47 -13.67 8.95 -4.68
N VAL A 48 -12.87 9.81 -5.31
CA VAL A 48 -11.52 10.16 -4.82
C VAL A 48 -11.59 10.91 -3.49
N LEU A 49 -12.51 11.88 -3.35
CA LEU A 49 -12.68 12.64 -2.12
C LEU A 49 -13.11 11.73 -0.97
N VAL A 50 -14.07 10.81 -1.20
CA VAL A 50 -14.44 9.79 -0.21
C VAL A 50 -13.23 8.94 0.16
N PHE A 51 -12.47 8.46 -0.82
CA PHE A 51 -11.27 7.67 -0.54
C PHE A 51 -10.26 8.42 0.34
N LEU A 52 -9.96 9.68 0.01
CA LEU A 52 -9.02 10.51 0.76
C LEU A 52 -9.53 10.84 2.17
N SER A 53 -10.82 11.16 2.31
CA SER A 53 -11.44 11.45 3.61
C SER A 53 -11.46 10.23 4.52
N GLU A 54 -11.73 9.03 3.99
CA GLU A 54 -11.76 7.80 4.78
C GLU A 54 -10.38 7.39 5.30
N LEU A 55 -9.31 7.87 4.66
CA LEU A 55 -7.94 7.74 5.16
C LEU A 55 -7.51 8.93 6.02
N ASN A 56 -8.40 9.87 6.32
CA ASN A 56 -8.12 11.13 7.00
C ASN A 56 -7.03 11.96 6.30
N MET A 57 -6.83 11.77 5.00
CA MET A 57 -5.81 12.50 4.23
C MET A 57 -6.28 13.92 3.92
N ILE A 58 -7.59 14.13 3.82
CA ILE A 58 -8.21 15.45 3.67
C ILE A 58 -9.32 15.62 4.71
N ASP A 59 -9.58 16.88 5.05
CA ASP A 59 -10.73 17.31 5.83
C ASP A 59 -11.71 18.07 4.94
N SER A 60 -13.00 18.05 5.33
CA SER A 60 -14.08 18.76 4.65
C SER A 60 -14.85 19.62 5.65
N GLU A 61 -14.83 20.94 5.45
CA GLU A 61 -15.60 21.92 6.22
C GLU A 61 -16.45 22.75 5.24
N GLU A 62 -17.77 22.77 5.41
CA GLU A 62 -18.69 23.56 4.57
C GLU A 62 -18.54 23.32 3.05
N GLY A 63 -18.15 22.11 2.64
CA GLY A 63 -17.94 21.75 1.23
C GLY A 63 -16.60 22.21 0.65
N GLN A 64 -15.71 22.72 1.50
CA GLN A 64 -14.34 23.07 1.17
C GLN A 64 -13.37 22.00 1.68
N TYR A 65 -12.42 21.60 0.83
CA TYR A 65 -11.46 20.56 1.15
C TYR A 65 -10.10 21.13 1.51
N ARG A 66 -9.44 20.51 2.50
CA ARG A 66 -8.08 20.84 2.94
C ARG A 66 -7.28 19.56 3.13
N ALA A 67 -6.03 19.54 2.68
CA ALA A 67 -5.16 18.40 2.88
C ALA A 67 -4.54 18.44 4.29
N SER A 68 -4.43 17.27 4.91
CA SER A 68 -3.76 17.09 6.20
C SER A 68 -2.24 17.29 6.10
N GLU A 69 -1.65 16.97 4.95
CA GLU A 69 -0.23 17.19 4.65
C GLU A 69 -0.05 18.00 3.36
N ARG A 70 1.14 18.59 3.19
CA ARG A 70 1.46 19.42 2.02
C ARG A 70 1.79 18.63 0.77
N GLU A 71 2.27 17.40 0.92
CA GLU A 71 2.75 16.58 -0.19
C GLU A 71 2.16 15.17 -0.10
N TRP A 72 1.99 14.53 -1.25
CA TRP A 72 1.57 13.15 -1.30
C TRP A 72 2.68 12.21 -0.81
N SER A 73 2.33 11.32 0.13
CA SER A 73 3.25 10.31 0.65
C SER A 73 2.60 8.94 0.62
N THR A 74 3.10 8.06 -0.25
CA THR A 74 2.66 6.65 -0.29
C THR A 74 2.94 5.95 1.05
N ILE A 75 4.02 6.31 1.75
CA ILE A 75 4.35 5.74 3.06
C ILE A 75 3.27 6.10 4.09
N GLU A 76 2.85 7.36 4.11
CA GLU A 76 1.80 7.81 5.02
C GLU A 76 0.45 7.19 4.67
N LEU A 77 0.14 7.04 3.38
CA LEU A 77 -1.05 6.31 2.92
C LEU A 77 -1.04 4.86 3.41
N LEU A 78 0.09 4.15 3.33
CA LEU A 78 0.20 2.77 3.81
C LEU A 78 0.05 2.69 5.34
N LYS A 79 0.61 3.65 6.09
CA LYS A 79 0.38 3.77 7.55
C LYS A 79 -1.10 3.94 7.87
N ARG A 80 -1.80 4.80 7.12
CA ARG A 80 -3.25 5.01 7.28
C ARG A 80 -4.06 3.77 6.94
N PHE A 81 -3.66 2.98 5.94
CA PHE A 81 -4.28 1.65 5.73
C PHE A 81 -4.08 0.72 6.93
N GLN A 82 -2.88 0.67 7.51
CA GLN A 82 -2.61 -0.15 8.70
C GLN A 82 -3.40 0.30 9.92
N GLN A 83 -3.55 1.62 10.09
CA GLN A 83 -4.37 2.19 11.16
C GLN A 83 -5.85 1.85 10.95
N LEU A 84 -6.38 2.11 9.76
CA LEU A 84 -7.79 1.85 9.44
C LEU A 84 -8.15 0.37 9.60
N ALA A 85 -7.25 -0.54 9.21
CA ALA A 85 -7.45 -1.98 9.42
C ALA A 85 -7.57 -2.40 10.91
N LYS A 86 -7.02 -1.61 11.84
CA LYS A 86 -7.12 -1.86 13.29
C LYS A 86 -8.40 -1.27 13.89
N GLU A 87 -8.91 -0.19 13.32
CA GLU A 87 -10.07 0.57 13.81
C GLU A 87 -11.40 0.03 13.25
N GLU A 88 -11.37 -0.50 12.03
CA GLU A 88 -12.54 -1.03 11.34
C GLU A 88 -12.98 -2.41 11.85
N GLN A 89 -14.28 -2.69 11.71
CA GLN A 89 -14.81 -4.03 11.98
C GLN A 89 -14.27 -5.02 10.95
N LYS A 90 -13.94 -6.25 11.37
CA LYS A 90 -13.32 -7.30 10.52
C LYS A 90 -14.09 -7.67 9.26
N ASP A 91 -15.38 -7.34 9.20
CA ASP A 91 -16.25 -7.60 8.06
C ASP A 91 -16.57 -6.33 7.24
N SER A 92 -16.04 -5.15 7.61
CA SER A 92 -16.31 -3.92 6.87
C SER A 92 -15.58 -3.91 5.53
N LEU A 93 -16.16 -3.23 4.53
CA LEU A 93 -15.54 -3.11 3.21
C LEU A 93 -14.17 -2.40 3.26
N ASN A 94 -14.00 -1.47 4.19
CA ASN A 94 -12.73 -0.77 4.43
C ASN A 94 -11.68 -1.72 5.03
N TYR A 95 -12.07 -2.51 6.05
CA TYR A 95 -11.21 -3.53 6.61
C TYR A 95 -10.74 -4.51 5.53
N VAL A 96 -11.69 -5.04 4.74
CA VAL A 96 -11.36 -5.98 3.66
C VAL A 96 -10.37 -5.33 2.70
N PHE A 97 -10.64 -4.11 2.22
CA PHE A 97 -9.75 -3.38 1.30
C PHE A 97 -8.31 -3.26 1.82
N CYS A 98 -8.14 -2.82 3.07
CA CYS A 98 -6.83 -2.60 3.68
C CYS A 98 -6.04 -3.89 3.93
N THR A 99 -6.74 -5.02 4.09
CA THR A 99 -6.12 -6.28 4.53
C THR A 99 -5.91 -7.29 3.41
N ILE A 100 -6.43 -7.09 2.19
CA ILE A 100 -6.25 -8.02 1.06
C ILE A 100 -4.77 -8.36 0.84
N TYR A 101 -3.90 -7.34 0.83
CA TYR A 101 -2.47 -7.54 0.58
C TYR A 101 -1.85 -8.46 1.62
N GLU A 102 -2.15 -8.18 2.90
CA GLU A 102 -1.65 -8.96 4.02
C GLU A 102 -2.21 -10.39 4.01
N GLN A 103 -3.53 -10.56 3.93
CA GLN A 103 -4.18 -11.87 4.08
C GLN A 103 -3.89 -12.80 2.90
N LEU A 104 -3.89 -12.29 1.67
CA LEU A 104 -3.75 -13.14 0.49
C LEU A 104 -2.30 -13.37 0.07
N PHE A 105 -1.39 -12.44 0.36
CA PHE A 105 0.00 -12.52 -0.12
C PHE A 105 1.00 -12.66 1.01
N VAL A 106 0.98 -11.75 1.98
CA VAL A 106 2.01 -11.70 3.05
C VAL A 106 1.90 -12.90 3.98
N LYS A 107 0.73 -13.11 4.60
CA LYS A 107 0.50 -14.21 5.54
C LYS A 107 0.82 -15.60 4.96
N PRO A 108 0.34 -15.97 3.76
CA PRO A 108 0.67 -17.24 3.13
C PRO A 108 1.99 -17.23 2.35
N ASN A 109 2.76 -16.13 2.40
CA ASN A 109 4.00 -15.93 1.65
C ASN A 109 3.89 -16.20 0.12
N LYS A 110 2.79 -15.74 -0.49
CA LYS A 110 2.52 -15.90 -1.92
C LYS A 110 2.87 -14.64 -2.69
N LEU A 111 3.66 -14.78 -3.76
CA LEU A 111 3.99 -13.66 -4.65
C LEU A 111 2.95 -13.46 -5.76
N PHE A 112 2.19 -14.49 -6.13
CA PHE A 112 1.26 -14.41 -7.26
C PHE A 112 -0.06 -15.12 -6.98
N ILE A 113 -1.16 -14.47 -7.33
CA ILE A 113 -2.51 -15.06 -7.34
C ILE A 113 -3.21 -14.67 -8.64
N THR A 114 -3.63 -15.67 -9.42
CA THR A 114 -4.30 -15.49 -10.72
C THR A 114 -5.76 -15.06 -10.58
N ASN A 115 -6.53 -15.74 -9.74
CA ASN A 115 -7.94 -15.43 -9.50
C ASN A 115 -8.13 -15.04 -8.04
N MET A 116 -7.99 -13.76 -7.73
CA MET A 116 -8.13 -13.26 -6.36
C MET A 116 -9.57 -13.31 -5.84
N HIS A 117 -10.57 -13.36 -6.73
CA HIS A 117 -11.98 -13.32 -6.34
C HIS A 117 -12.39 -14.51 -5.48
N TYR A 118 -11.96 -15.71 -5.84
CA TYR A 118 -12.28 -16.91 -5.09
C TYR A 118 -11.65 -16.94 -3.68
N PRO A 119 -10.31 -16.81 -3.50
CA PRO A 119 -9.71 -16.83 -2.17
C PRO A 119 -10.17 -15.66 -1.31
N LEU A 120 -10.39 -14.47 -1.88
CA LEU A 120 -10.89 -13.33 -1.12
C LEU A 120 -12.28 -13.58 -0.52
N ASN A 121 -13.23 -14.05 -1.34
CA ASN A 121 -14.60 -14.30 -0.88
C ASN A 121 -14.73 -15.54 0.01
N ARG A 122 -13.78 -16.48 -0.08
CA ARG A 122 -13.67 -17.59 0.89
C ARG A 122 -13.21 -17.09 2.25
N ASP A 123 -12.26 -16.16 2.29
CA ASP A 123 -11.70 -15.66 3.55
C ASP A 123 -12.61 -14.57 4.19
N TYR A 124 -13.50 -13.94 3.39
CA TYR A 124 -14.48 -12.92 3.81
C TYR A 124 -15.93 -13.29 3.48
N GLU A 125 -16.43 -14.39 4.05
CA GLU A 125 -17.75 -14.96 3.71
C GLU A 125 -18.94 -14.00 3.95
N ARG A 126 -18.79 -13.05 4.87
CA ARG A 126 -19.84 -12.08 5.22
C ARG A 126 -19.88 -10.85 4.31
N THR A 127 -18.83 -10.64 3.52
CA THR A 127 -18.63 -9.42 2.74
C THR A 127 -18.17 -9.77 1.34
N LEU A 128 -19.14 -10.08 0.47
CA LEU A 128 -18.87 -10.46 -0.91
C LEU A 128 -18.30 -9.29 -1.72
N ILE A 129 -17.12 -9.50 -2.29
CA ILE A 129 -16.39 -8.53 -3.12
C ILE A 129 -16.47 -8.97 -4.57
N GLY A 130 -17.16 -8.17 -5.40
CA GLY A 130 -17.26 -8.40 -6.84
C GLY A 130 -15.95 -8.14 -7.59
N HIS A 131 -15.86 -8.65 -8.83
CA HIS A 131 -14.67 -8.53 -9.68
C HIS A 131 -14.23 -7.08 -9.94
N GLU A 132 -15.17 -6.15 -10.10
CA GLU A 132 -14.87 -4.74 -10.35
C GLU A 132 -14.09 -4.10 -9.19
N LYS A 133 -14.53 -4.36 -7.95
CA LYS A 133 -13.88 -3.92 -6.72
C LYS A 133 -12.46 -4.47 -6.59
N ILE A 134 -12.26 -5.74 -6.94
CA ILE A 134 -10.93 -6.37 -6.96
C ILE A 134 -10.04 -5.75 -8.04
N ASN A 135 -10.60 -5.45 -9.22
CA ASN A 135 -9.86 -4.80 -10.29
C ASN A 135 -9.47 -3.36 -9.93
N ALA A 136 -10.35 -2.61 -9.28
CA ALA A 136 -10.06 -1.30 -8.71
C ALA A 136 -8.92 -1.40 -7.68
N TRP A 137 -9.05 -2.30 -6.70
CA TRP A 137 -8.01 -2.57 -5.71
C TRP A 137 -6.65 -2.86 -6.36
N LYS A 138 -6.60 -3.76 -7.36
CA LYS A 138 -5.35 -4.10 -8.07
C LYS A 138 -4.69 -2.88 -8.73
N ARG A 139 -5.48 -1.98 -9.33
CA ARG A 139 -4.97 -0.75 -9.96
C ARG A 139 -4.40 0.21 -8.92
N MET A 140 -5.07 0.34 -7.79
CA MET A 140 -4.61 1.19 -6.68
C MET A 140 -3.32 0.65 -6.08
N MET A 141 -3.26 -0.65 -5.77
CA MET A 141 -2.06 -1.27 -5.21
C MET A 141 -0.87 -1.24 -6.18
N GLU A 142 -1.11 -1.39 -7.49
CA GLU A 142 -0.06 -1.21 -8.51
C GLU A 142 0.49 0.22 -8.53
N CYS A 143 -0.41 1.21 -8.44
CA CYS A 143 -0.01 2.62 -8.36
C CYS A 143 0.78 2.93 -7.10
N PHE A 144 0.37 2.38 -5.95
CA PHE A 144 1.08 2.53 -4.68
C PHE A 144 2.37 1.72 -4.63
N GLY A 145 2.68 0.96 -5.68
CA GLY A 145 3.94 0.22 -5.80
C GLY A 145 3.99 -1.07 -5.00
N LEU A 146 2.85 -1.66 -4.62
CA LEU A 146 2.80 -2.92 -3.86
C LEU A 146 2.91 -4.17 -4.74
N GLY A 147 2.82 -4.00 -6.07
CA GLY A 147 2.87 -5.10 -7.00
C GLY A 147 2.47 -4.70 -8.41
N ARG A 148 2.22 -5.70 -9.26
CA ARG A 148 1.84 -5.50 -10.65
C ARG A 148 0.63 -6.33 -11.04
N ARG A 149 -0.20 -5.78 -11.92
CA ARG A 149 -1.25 -6.56 -12.59
C ARG A 149 -0.63 -7.40 -13.68
N VAL A 150 -0.88 -8.71 -13.65
CA VAL A 150 -0.36 -9.66 -14.64
C VAL A 150 -1.50 -10.58 -15.05
N TYR A 151 -1.94 -10.47 -16.30
CA TYR A 151 -3.16 -11.11 -16.82
C TYR A 151 -4.38 -10.83 -15.92
N SER A 152 -5.10 -11.87 -15.47
CA SER A 152 -6.21 -11.77 -14.52
C SER A 152 -5.75 -11.58 -13.07
N GLY A 153 -4.47 -11.86 -12.77
CA GLY A 153 -3.90 -11.91 -11.44
C GLY A 153 -3.21 -10.65 -10.94
N PHE A 154 -2.56 -10.80 -9.80
CA PHE A 154 -1.72 -9.79 -9.17
C PHE A 154 -0.43 -10.40 -8.64
N TYR A 155 0.69 -9.78 -8.99
CA TYR A 155 2.03 -10.14 -8.55
C TYR A 155 2.47 -9.19 -7.44
N ALA A 156 2.41 -9.64 -6.19
CA ALA A 156 2.69 -8.88 -4.97
C ALA A 156 4.21 -8.77 -4.71
N LEU A 157 4.92 -8.19 -5.66
CA LEU A 157 6.33 -7.81 -5.49
C LEU A 157 6.40 -6.28 -5.40
N PRO A 158 6.66 -5.72 -4.20
CA PRO A 158 6.81 -4.28 -4.05
C PRO A 158 7.83 -3.71 -5.04
N HIS A 159 7.47 -2.59 -5.64
CA HIS A 159 8.33 -1.87 -6.58
C HIS A 159 9.56 -1.32 -5.85
N LEU A 160 10.71 -1.37 -6.52
CA LEU A 160 11.97 -0.88 -5.95
C LEU A 160 11.90 0.59 -5.47
N PRO A 161 11.25 1.53 -6.19
CA PRO A 161 11.08 2.89 -5.69
C PRO A 161 10.34 2.96 -4.34
N LEU A 162 9.31 2.14 -4.13
CA LEU A 162 8.59 2.10 -2.84
C LEU A 162 9.53 1.65 -1.73
N LEU A 163 10.26 0.56 -1.93
CA LEU A 163 11.17 0.03 -0.91
C LEU A 163 12.34 0.96 -0.63
N LYS A 164 12.87 1.62 -1.67
CA LYS A 164 13.92 2.63 -1.51
C LYS A 164 13.40 3.80 -0.65
N ASN A 165 12.26 4.37 -1.03
CA ASN A 165 11.65 5.47 -0.27
C ASN A 165 11.36 5.05 1.18
N LEU A 166 10.91 3.80 1.39
CA LEU A 166 10.64 3.26 2.71
C LEU A 166 11.92 3.17 3.57
N VAL A 167 13.00 2.65 3.00
CA VAL A 167 14.31 2.57 3.68
C VAL A 167 14.83 3.97 4.03
N GLU A 168 14.75 4.92 3.09
CA GLU A 168 15.14 6.32 3.32
C GLU A 168 14.29 6.99 4.43
N TYR A 169 12.98 6.73 4.44
CA TYR A 169 12.06 7.27 5.45
C TYR A 169 12.33 6.70 6.86
N LEU A 170 12.62 5.40 6.95
CA LEU A 170 12.90 4.73 8.23
C LEU A 170 14.23 5.19 8.85
N GLY A 171 15.14 5.69 8.03
CA GLY A 171 16.41 6.24 8.46
C GLY A 171 17.44 5.16 8.82
N PRO A 172 18.54 5.56 9.48
CA PRO A 172 19.65 4.66 9.77
C PRO A 172 19.25 3.51 10.70
N TRP A 173 19.75 2.32 10.39
CA TRP A 173 19.60 1.13 11.22
C TRP A 173 20.79 0.21 11.02
N GLU A 174 21.32 -0.35 12.10
CA GLU A 174 22.25 -1.47 12.01
C GLU A 174 21.80 -2.57 12.98
N GLY A 175 21.53 -3.76 12.46
CA GLY A 175 20.99 -4.83 13.30
C GLY A 175 20.55 -6.07 12.54
N PRO A 176 19.86 -6.99 13.24
CA PRO A 176 19.29 -8.17 12.64
C PRO A 176 18.26 -7.83 11.57
N LEU A 177 18.37 -8.46 10.40
CA LEU A 177 17.45 -8.24 9.27
C LEU A 177 15.99 -8.55 9.65
N HIS A 178 15.77 -9.60 10.44
CA HIS A 178 14.44 -9.96 10.90
C HIS A 178 13.77 -8.84 11.71
N GLN A 179 14.49 -8.31 12.70
CA GLN A 179 13.99 -7.24 13.57
C GLN A 179 13.74 -5.95 12.81
N TYR A 180 14.63 -5.60 11.87
CA TYR A 180 14.39 -4.44 11.00
C TYR A 180 13.06 -4.57 10.25
N CYS A 181 12.81 -5.73 9.63
CA CYS A 181 11.57 -5.96 8.91
C CYS A 181 10.36 -5.96 9.85
N GLU A 182 10.44 -6.64 10.99
CA GLU A 182 9.33 -6.77 11.95
C GLU A 182 8.98 -5.46 12.66
N GLU A 183 9.99 -4.70 13.12
CA GLU A 183 9.79 -3.52 13.97
C GLU A 183 9.69 -2.22 13.17
N LYS A 184 10.31 -2.16 11.98
CA LYS A 184 10.39 -0.92 11.18
C LYS A 184 9.52 -0.97 9.93
N ILE A 185 9.63 -2.04 9.12
CA ILE A 185 8.89 -2.15 7.86
C ILE A 185 7.44 -2.57 8.10
N ASN A 186 7.20 -3.63 8.86
CA ASN A 186 5.88 -4.24 9.05
C ASN A 186 4.79 -3.28 9.54
N PRO A 187 5.06 -2.29 10.44
CA PRO A 187 4.06 -1.30 10.84
C PRO A 187 3.56 -0.39 9.71
N ILE A 188 4.28 -0.32 8.59
CA ILE A 188 3.95 0.51 7.41
C ILE A 188 3.49 -0.39 6.26
N LEU A 189 4.32 -1.37 5.92
CA LEU A 189 4.10 -2.32 4.84
C LEU A 189 4.09 -3.73 5.44
N PRO A 190 2.94 -4.42 5.50
CA PRO A 190 2.87 -5.76 6.05
C PRO A 190 3.89 -6.68 5.39
N CYS A 191 4.74 -7.30 6.21
CA CYS A 191 5.82 -8.15 5.74
C CYS A 191 6.11 -9.35 6.64
N VAL A 192 5.34 -9.59 7.70
CA VAL A 192 5.49 -10.77 8.57
C VAL A 192 4.46 -11.83 8.17
N THR A 193 4.92 -13.04 7.85
CA THR A 193 4.07 -14.17 7.47
C THR A 193 3.39 -14.80 8.69
N SER A 194 2.39 -15.67 8.48
CA SER A 194 1.74 -16.39 9.58
C SER A 194 2.69 -17.30 10.38
N GLU A 195 3.81 -17.70 9.78
CA GLU A 195 4.86 -18.52 10.41
C GLU A 195 5.94 -17.66 11.09
N GLY A 196 5.78 -16.33 11.11
CA GLY A 196 6.76 -15.40 11.66
C GLY A 196 8.03 -15.31 10.81
N HIS A 197 7.97 -15.61 9.51
CA HIS A 197 9.02 -15.30 8.55
C HIS A 197 8.79 -13.93 7.91
N ILE A 198 9.77 -13.43 7.17
CA ILE A 198 9.57 -12.20 6.38
C ILE A 198 9.09 -12.59 4.98
N PHE A 199 8.08 -11.88 4.50
CA PHE A 199 7.50 -12.04 3.17
C PHE A 199 8.56 -11.89 2.08
N ASN A 200 8.61 -12.87 1.17
CA ASN A 200 9.61 -12.95 0.13
C ASN A 200 9.64 -11.71 -0.77
N GLY A 201 8.49 -11.06 -1.00
CA GLY A 201 8.43 -9.86 -1.84
C GLY A 201 9.26 -8.70 -1.28
N VAL A 202 9.24 -8.52 0.05
CA VAL A 202 10.06 -7.50 0.72
C VAL A 202 11.53 -7.92 0.75
N LEU A 203 11.82 -9.18 1.09
CA LEU A 203 13.20 -9.70 1.12
C LEU A 203 13.91 -9.54 -0.22
N TYR A 204 13.25 -9.91 -1.33
CA TYR A 204 13.86 -9.82 -2.66
C TYR A 204 14.19 -8.37 -3.04
N GLY A 205 13.33 -7.43 -2.66
CA GLY A 205 13.61 -6.02 -2.90
C GLY A 205 14.75 -5.50 -2.03
N LEU A 206 14.83 -5.88 -0.74
CA LEU A 206 15.95 -5.52 0.12
C LEU A 206 17.27 -6.12 -0.38
N PHE A 207 17.29 -7.39 -0.78
CA PHE A 207 18.47 -8.02 -1.38
C PHE A 207 18.93 -7.29 -2.63
N TYR A 208 18.00 -6.88 -3.50
CA TYR A 208 18.33 -6.08 -4.66
C TYR A 208 18.94 -4.71 -4.30
N LEU A 209 18.40 -4.02 -3.29
CA LEU A 209 19.00 -2.78 -2.78
C LEU A 209 20.42 -3.01 -2.23
N GLY A 210 20.64 -4.14 -1.56
CA GLY A 210 21.96 -4.61 -1.11
C GLY A 210 22.94 -4.84 -2.27
N GLU A 211 22.51 -5.56 -3.31
CA GLU A 211 23.30 -5.77 -4.54
C GLU A 211 23.67 -4.45 -5.23
N LYS A 212 22.78 -3.45 -5.16
CA LYS A 212 23.01 -2.09 -5.68
C LYS A 212 23.79 -1.19 -4.73
N LYS A 213 24.27 -1.71 -3.60
CA LYS A 213 25.03 -0.97 -2.57
C LYS A 213 24.29 0.27 -2.03
N GLN A 214 22.95 0.23 -2.01
CA GLN A 214 22.12 1.27 -1.39
C GLN A 214 21.92 1.01 0.10
N ILE A 215 21.99 -0.26 0.49
CA ILE A 215 22.07 -0.74 1.87
C ILE A 215 23.15 -1.82 1.92
N LYS A 216 23.55 -2.20 3.12
CA LYS A 216 24.46 -3.33 3.34
C LYS A 216 23.67 -4.51 3.91
N ILE A 217 23.75 -5.66 3.26
CA ILE A 217 23.16 -6.91 3.76
C ILE A 217 24.29 -7.93 3.85
N ASP A 218 24.50 -8.46 5.04
CA ASP A 218 25.64 -9.31 5.36
C ASP A 218 25.19 -10.55 6.16
N HIS A 219 26.14 -11.48 6.29
CA HIS A 219 26.10 -12.56 7.26
C HIS A 219 26.94 -12.19 8.49
N LYS A 220 26.36 -12.23 9.68
CA LYS A 220 27.11 -12.25 10.95
C LYS A 220 26.97 -13.63 11.59
N GLN A 221 28.10 -14.33 11.72
CA GLN A 221 28.19 -15.65 12.36
C GLN A 221 27.88 -15.55 13.86
N ASP A 222 27.49 -16.68 14.46
CA ASP A 222 27.27 -16.86 15.92
C ASP A 222 26.18 -16.00 16.57
N LEU A 223 25.32 -15.37 15.76
CA LEU A 223 24.14 -14.66 16.27
C LEU A 223 22.88 -15.55 16.20
N PRO A 224 22.02 -15.55 17.23
CA PRO A 224 20.82 -16.38 17.29
C PRO A 224 19.66 -15.84 16.43
N TYR A 225 19.95 -15.21 15.30
CA TYR A 225 18.95 -14.58 14.43
C TYR A 225 18.61 -15.45 13.21
N LYS A 226 17.36 -15.36 12.76
CA LYS A 226 16.90 -16.04 11.55
C LYS A 226 17.69 -15.52 10.33
N SER A 227 18.12 -16.46 9.48
CA SER A 227 18.81 -16.15 8.23
C SER A 227 17.90 -16.38 7.01
N TYR A 228 18.08 -15.54 6.00
CA TYR A 228 17.28 -15.46 4.79
C TYR A 228 18.14 -15.65 3.52
N GLY A 229 17.48 -15.79 2.37
CA GLY A 229 18.14 -16.13 1.10
C GLY A 229 18.11 -17.63 0.81
N GLN A 230 18.39 -18.02 -0.44
CA GLN A 230 18.31 -19.42 -0.87
C GLN A 230 19.25 -20.35 -0.10
N LYS A 231 20.36 -19.81 0.44
CA LYS A 231 21.33 -20.56 1.23
C LYS A 231 21.36 -20.13 2.71
N HIS A 232 20.33 -19.42 3.18
CA HIS A 232 20.26 -18.91 4.56
C HIS A 232 21.49 -18.08 4.98
N GLU A 233 21.95 -17.21 4.07
CA GLU A 233 23.21 -16.50 4.22
C GLU A 233 23.03 -15.07 4.76
N TRP A 234 21.83 -14.50 4.74
CA TRP A 234 21.61 -13.10 5.13
C TRP A 234 20.87 -12.98 6.46
N ASN A 235 21.51 -12.41 7.48
CA ASN A 235 20.87 -12.19 8.78
C ASN A 235 21.10 -10.78 9.36
N TRP A 236 21.90 -9.94 8.70
CA TRP A 236 22.24 -8.60 9.16
C TRP A 236 21.97 -7.55 8.08
N ILE A 237 21.54 -6.36 8.52
CA ILE A 237 21.31 -5.20 7.66
C ILE A 237 21.92 -3.94 8.28
N ALA A 238 22.55 -3.12 7.44
CA ALA A 238 22.98 -1.75 7.73
C ALA A 238 22.41 -0.81 6.66
N VAL A 239 21.62 0.19 7.08
CA VAL A 239 21.01 1.23 6.24
C VAL A 239 21.76 2.54 6.42
#